data_AF-A0A812HPD4-F1
#
_entry.id   AF-A0A812HPD4-F1
#
_cell.length_a   1.000
_cell.length_b   1.000
_cell.length_c   1.000
_cell.angle_alpha   90.00
_cell.angle_beta   90.00
_cell.angle_gamma   90.00
#
_symmetry.space_group_name_H-M   'P 1'
#
loop_
_entity.id
_entity.type
_entity.pdbx_description
1 polymer ?
#
loop_
_entity_poly.entity_id
_entity_poly.type
_entity_poly.pdbx_seq_one_letter_code
_entity_poly.pdbx_strand_id
1 'polypeptide(L)'
;MALASNERAHFAEVHIRRIVGKNLESLLCHCRSADASVAKAADLLVFNYASDALPFVQQPIAEVMLDLIEDLVESNIPANLVEIQNRIRTLAKVLRSLSKPQRQRAVSLMLKLVTDPHVPKEPVIWQLKMLWLADGNSRQTYAQAHRDRSFEG
;
A
#
# COMPACT_ATOMS: atom_id res chain seq x y z
N MET A 1 -1.88 -17.54 8.29
CA MET A 1 -3.00 -16.58 8.11
C MET A 1 -4.13 -17.10 7.19
N ALA A 2 -4.31 -18.42 7.03
CA ALA A 2 -5.33 -18.97 6.12
C ALA A 2 -6.78 -18.54 6.42
N LEU A 3 -7.09 -18.19 7.68
CA LEU A 3 -8.42 -17.71 8.12
C LEU A 3 -8.76 -16.29 7.64
N ALA A 4 -7.76 -15.48 7.28
CA ALA A 4 -7.96 -14.11 6.79
C ALA A 4 -7.74 -14.00 5.27
N SER A 5 -7.75 -15.12 4.56
CA SER A 5 -7.73 -15.17 3.09
C SER A 5 -9.16 -15.04 2.55
N ASN A 6 -9.35 -14.22 1.51
CA ASN A 6 -10.63 -14.03 0.82
C ASN A 6 -11.29 -15.34 0.37
N GLU A 7 -10.52 -16.40 0.12
CA GLU A 7 -11.03 -17.68 -0.39
C GLU A 7 -11.51 -18.65 0.71
N ARG A 8 -11.29 -18.35 1.99
CA ARG A 8 -11.56 -19.31 3.10
C ARG A 8 -12.30 -18.74 4.31
N ALA A 9 -12.78 -17.50 4.22
CA ALA A 9 -13.46 -16.84 5.33
C ALA A 9 -14.92 -17.35 5.47
N HIS A 10 -15.10 -18.50 6.11
CA HIS A 10 -16.43 -19.01 6.53
C HIS A 10 -16.89 -18.43 7.89
N PHE A 11 -16.09 -17.55 8.49
CA PHE A 11 -16.32 -16.99 9.83
C PHE A 11 -16.62 -15.50 9.76
N ALA A 12 -17.44 -15.01 10.70
CA ALA A 12 -17.70 -13.58 10.83
C ALA A 12 -16.40 -12.79 11.03
N GLU A 13 -16.27 -11.64 10.37
CA GLU A 13 -15.05 -10.81 10.37
C GLU A 13 -14.55 -10.48 11.78
N VAL A 14 -15.47 -10.21 12.73
CA VAL A 14 -15.14 -9.94 14.14
C VAL A 14 -14.38 -11.09 14.80
N HIS A 15 -14.70 -12.33 14.43
CA HIS A 15 -14.06 -13.53 14.97
C HIS A 15 -12.66 -13.72 14.37
N ILE A 16 -12.53 -13.49 13.05
CA ILE A 16 -11.24 -13.53 12.35
C ILE A 16 -10.32 -12.44 12.89
N ARG A 17 -10.84 -11.21 13.11
CA ARG A 17 -10.07 -10.09 13.67
C ARG A 17 -9.56 -10.39 15.07
N ARG A 18 -10.35 -11.04 15.93
CA ARG A 18 -9.91 -11.45 17.28
C ARG A 18 -8.74 -12.43 17.24
N ILE A 19 -8.73 -13.35 16.28
CA ILE A 19 -7.71 -14.40 16.16
C ILE A 19 -6.46 -13.88 15.45
N VAL A 20 -6.63 -13.10 14.39
CA VAL A 20 -5.54 -12.67 13.49
C VAL A 20 -4.94 -11.34 13.90
N GLY A 21 -5.69 -10.46 14.57
CA GLY A 21 -5.29 -9.09 14.87
C GLY A 21 -3.97 -8.98 15.63
N LYS A 22 -3.83 -9.66 16.77
CA LYS A 22 -2.59 -9.62 17.57
C LYS A 22 -1.37 -10.17 16.81
N ASN A 23 -1.58 -11.21 16.01
CA ASN A 23 -0.50 -11.80 15.21
C ASN A 23 -0.09 -10.87 14.06
N LEU A 24 -1.06 -10.18 13.45
CA LEU A 24 -0.80 -9.15 12.45
C LEU A 24 -0.03 -7.97 13.07
N GLU A 25 -0.46 -7.47 14.22
CA GLU A 25 0.23 -6.38 14.93
C GLU A 25 1.68 -6.75 15.27
N SER A 26 1.91 -7.96 15.81
CA SER A 26 3.25 -8.45 16.11
C SER A 26 4.10 -8.58 14.84
N LEU A 27 3.54 -9.13 13.76
CA LEU A 27 4.23 -9.26 12.47
C LEU A 27 4.63 -7.89 11.90
N LEU A 28 3.72 -6.94 11.94
CA LEU A 28 3.94 -5.58 11.46
C LEU A 28 4.97 -4.82 12.30
N CYS A 29 5.01 -5.06 13.61
CA CYS A 29 6.06 -4.53 14.48
C CYS A 29 7.44 -5.04 14.06
N HIS A 30 7.55 -6.32 13.68
CA HIS A 30 8.82 -6.90 13.22
C HIS A 30 9.34 -6.33 11.90
N CYS A 31 8.50 -5.72 11.06
CA CYS A 31 8.96 -4.97 9.89
C CYS A 31 9.84 -3.75 10.25
N ARG A 32 9.80 -3.29 11.52
CA ARG A 32 10.64 -2.22 12.08
C ARG A 32 11.76 -2.74 12.98
N SER A 33 12.03 -4.04 12.95
CA SER A 33 13.07 -4.65 13.79
C SER A 33 14.45 -4.08 13.45
N ALA A 34 15.25 -3.76 14.47
CA ALA A 34 16.67 -3.44 14.32
C ALA A 34 17.49 -4.64 13.80
N ASP A 35 17.00 -5.87 14.03
CA ASP A 35 17.54 -7.05 13.40
C ASP A 35 17.05 -7.15 11.94
N ALA A 36 17.97 -6.92 11.00
CA ALA A 36 17.70 -6.94 9.57
C ALA A 36 17.18 -8.29 9.06
N SER A 37 17.57 -9.41 9.67
CA SER A 37 17.08 -10.74 9.29
C SER A 37 15.61 -10.93 9.67
N VAL A 38 15.24 -10.44 10.85
CA VAL A 38 13.85 -10.44 11.35
C VAL A 38 12.99 -9.49 10.51
N ALA A 39 13.46 -8.28 10.24
CA ALA A 39 12.74 -7.31 9.40
C ALA A 39 12.47 -7.89 8.00
N LYS A 40 13.50 -8.46 7.36
CA LYS A 40 13.37 -9.08 6.04
C LYS A 40 12.41 -10.27 6.04
N ALA A 41 12.45 -11.12 7.06
CA ALA A 41 11.52 -12.24 7.19
C ALA A 41 10.07 -11.76 7.36
N ALA A 42 9.86 -10.75 8.20
CA ALA A 42 8.55 -10.13 8.40
C ALA A 42 8.00 -9.53 7.10
N ASP A 43 8.85 -8.82 6.34
CA ASP A 43 8.48 -8.23 5.06
C ASP A 43 8.06 -9.26 4.03
N LEU A 44 8.79 -10.38 3.92
CA LEU A 44 8.44 -11.47 3.01
C LEU A 44 7.08 -12.07 3.35
N LEU A 45 6.81 -12.27 4.65
CA LEU A 45 5.51 -12.75 5.12
C LEU A 45 4.42 -11.75 4.76
N VAL A 46 4.59 -10.47 5.10
CA VAL A 46 3.62 -9.42 4.77
C VAL A 46 3.36 -9.34 3.26
N PHE A 47 4.42 -9.34 2.44
CA PHE A 47 4.29 -9.32 0.98
C PHE A 47 3.49 -10.50 0.45
N ASN A 48 3.70 -11.71 0.98
CA ASN A 48 2.99 -12.90 0.53
C ASN A 48 1.52 -12.89 0.96
N TYR A 49 1.22 -12.38 2.16
CA TYR A 49 -0.16 -12.35 2.66
C TYR A 49 -0.99 -11.17 2.14
N ALA A 50 -0.35 -10.06 1.77
CA ALA A 50 -1.01 -8.81 1.43
C ALA A 50 -2.08 -8.92 0.33
N SER A 51 -1.84 -9.73 -0.71
CA SER A 51 -2.74 -9.82 -1.88
C SER A 51 -4.06 -10.52 -1.57
N ASP A 52 -4.01 -11.57 -0.75
CA ASP A 52 -5.16 -12.44 -0.50
C ASP A 52 -5.89 -12.10 0.80
N ALA A 53 -5.33 -11.17 1.58
CA ALA A 53 -5.84 -10.77 2.87
C ALA A 53 -7.18 -10.03 2.78
N LEU A 54 -8.03 -10.19 3.79
CA LEU A 54 -9.25 -9.40 3.96
C LEU A 54 -8.94 -7.90 4.13
N PRO A 55 -9.84 -6.98 3.74
CA PRO A 55 -9.59 -5.53 3.79
C PRO A 55 -9.12 -4.99 5.16
N PHE A 56 -9.64 -5.53 6.26
CA PHE A 56 -9.24 -5.11 7.61
C PHE A 56 -7.78 -5.49 7.97
N VAL A 57 -7.18 -6.44 7.25
CA VAL A 57 -5.76 -6.81 7.37
C VAL A 57 -4.91 -5.97 6.41
N GLN A 58 -5.45 -5.69 5.21
CA GLN A 58 -4.75 -4.89 4.20
C GLN A 58 -4.51 -3.44 4.65
N GLN A 59 -5.45 -2.84 5.40
CA GLN A 59 -5.32 -1.45 5.87
C GLN A 59 -4.15 -1.23 6.86
N PRO A 60 -3.98 -2.04 7.93
CA PRO A 60 -2.81 -1.96 8.79
C PRO A 60 -1.50 -2.21 8.05
N ILE A 61 -1.49 -3.15 7.09
CA ILE A 61 -0.32 -3.37 6.22
C ILE A 61 0.01 -2.10 5.44
N ALA A 62 -0.99 -1.48 4.81
CA ALA A 62 -0.81 -0.25 4.06
C ALA A 62 -0.23 0.87 4.94
N GLU A 63 -0.74 1.04 6.16
CA GLU A 63 -0.24 2.05 7.09
C GLU A 63 1.24 1.87 7.41
N VAL A 64 1.64 0.66 7.79
CA VAL A 64 3.03 0.37 8.15
C VAL A 64 3.96 0.49 6.95
N MET A 65 3.52 0.09 5.77
CA MET A 65 4.31 0.28 4.55
C MET A 65 4.46 1.77 4.20
N LEU A 66 3.42 2.58 4.40
CA LEU A 66 3.49 4.03 4.16
C LEU A 66 4.45 4.71 5.14
N ASP A 67 4.37 4.38 6.43
CA ASP A 67 5.31 4.87 7.45
C ASP A 67 6.75 4.52 7.07
N LEU A 68 7.02 3.26 6.72
CA LEU A 68 8.36 2.81 6.34
C LEU A 68 8.87 3.50 5.08
N ILE A 69 8.01 3.75 4.08
CA ILE A 69 8.41 4.50 2.89
C ILE A 69 8.77 5.94 3.27
N GLU A 70 7.98 6.57 4.12
CA GLU A 70 8.21 7.94 4.56
C GLU A 70 9.55 8.07 5.30
N ASP A 71 9.82 7.20 6.28
CA ASP A 71 11.09 7.17 7.02
C ASP A 71 12.30 7.01 6.09
N LEU A 72 12.20 6.11 5.09
CA LEU A 72 13.28 5.87 4.13
C LEU A 72 13.48 7.05 3.16
N VAL A 73 12.40 7.72 2.79
CA VAL A 73 12.40 8.89 1.91
C VAL A 73 12.95 10.13 2.63
N GLU A 74 12.66 10.27 3.93
CA GLU A 74 13.16 11.39 4.75
C GLU A 74 14.62 11.24 5.14
N SER A 75 15.10 10.01 5.32
CA SER A 75 16.49 9.74 5.68
C SER A 75 17.45 9.95 4.50
N ASN A 76 17.31 9.17 3.42
CA ASN A 76 18.17 9.27 2.23
C ASN A 76 17.62 8.43 1.06
N ILE A 77 16.97 9.07 0.08
CA ILE A 77 16.38 8.36 -1.07
C ILE A 77 17.42 7.52 -1.86
N PRO A 78 18.56 8.07 -2.32
CA PRO A 78 19.57 7.28 -3.03
C PRO A 78 20.06 6.05 -2.27
N ALA A 79 20.33 6.19 -0.97
CA ALA A 79 20.84 5.08 -0.16
C ALA A 79 19.78 3.97 0.06
N ASN A 80 18.49 4.35 0.09
CA ASN A 80 17.39 3.47 0.45
C ASN A 80 16.58 2.96 -0.75
N LEU A 81 17.02 3.22 -1.97
CA LEU A 81 16.22 3.02 -3.19
C LEU A 81 15.65 1.59 -3.31
N VAL A 82 16.45 0.58 -3.00
CA VAL A 82 16.03 -0.83 -3.06
C VAL A 82 14.93 -1.14 -2.04
N GLU A 83 15.07 -0.62 -0.82
CA GLU A 83 14.10 -0.83 0.24
C GLU A 83 12.79 -0.10 -0.09
N ILE A 84 12.87 1.16 -0.53
CA ILE A 84 11.72 1.94 -1.00
C ILE A 84 10.96 1.16 -2.08
N GLN A 85 11.65 0.62 -3.09
CA GLN A 85 11.00 -0.17 -4.15
C GLN A 85 10.30 -1.42 -3.62
N ASN A 86 10.91 -2.15 -2.68
CA ASN A 86 10.30 -3.34 -2.08
C ASN A 86 9.03 -2.99 -1.28
N ARG A 87 9.04 -1.88 -0.55
CA ARG A 87 7.85 -1.39 0.17
C ARG A 87 6.75 -0.94 -0.77
N ILE A 88 7.09 -0.25 -1.86
CA ILE A 88 6.13 0.16 -2.90
C ILE A 88 5.46 -1.07 -3.54
N ARG A 89 6.22 -2.13 -3.84
CA ARG A 89 5.66 -3.39 -4.36
C ARG A 89 4.69 -4.05 -3.39
N THR A 90 4.95 -3.97 -2.08
CA THR A 90 4.03 -4.48 -1.06
C THR A 90 2.77 -3.61 -0.99
N LEU A 91 2.92 -2.28 -0.98
CA LEU A 91 1.81 -1.33 -1.01
C LEU A 91 0.91 -1.53 -2.26
N ALA A 92 1.50 -1.89 -3.41
CA ALA A 92 0.79 -2.19 -4.65
C ALA A 92 -0.28 -3.29 -4.49
N LYS A 93 -0.02 -4.28 -3.62
CA LYS A 93 -0.93 -5.41 -3.38
C LYS A 93 -2.18 -5.02 -2.59
N VAL A 94 -2.11 -3.94 -1.83
CA VAL A 94 -3.20 -3.50 -0.93
C VAL A 94 -3.91 -2.23 -1.41
N LEU A 95 -3.56 -1.70 -2.61
CA LEU A 95 -4.04 -0.41 -3.13
C LEU A 95 -5.57 -0.23 -3.08
N ARG A 96 -6.31 -1.31 -3.34
CA ARG A 96 -7.79 -1.27 -3.35
C ARG A 96 -8.40 -1.12 -1.96
N SER A 97 -7.66 -1.44 -0.90
CA SER A 97 -8.13 -1.36 0.48
C SER A 97 -7.68 -0.10 1.21
N LEU A 98 -6.90 0.78 0.57
CA LEU A 98 -6.48 2.04 1.18
C LEU A 98 -7.69 2.94 1.49
N SER A 99 -7.72 3.42 2.73
CA SER A 99 -8.58 4.53 3.11
C SER A 99 -8.23 5.80 2.33
N LYS A 100 -9.12 6.80 2.32
CA LYS A 100 -8.87 8.08 1.66
C LYS A 100 -7.59 8.78 2.18
N PRO A 101 -7.33 8.87 3.50
CA PRO A 101 -6.09 9.45 4.02
C PRO A 101 -4.84 8.69 3.55
N GLN A 102 -4.88 7.36 3.58
CA GLN A 102 -3.76 6.52 3.12
C GLN A 102 -3.47 6.71 1.63
N ARG A 103 -4.51 6.83 0.79
CA ARG A 103 -4.34 7.17 -0.64
C ARG A 103 -3.66 8.52 -0.83
N GLN A 104 -4.09 9.55 -0.10
CA GLN A 104 -3.49 10.89 -0.20
C GLN A 104 -2.01 10.85 0.21
N ARG A 105 -1.67 10.17 1.31
CA ARG A 105 -0.29 9.98 1.76
C ARG A 105 0.53 9.21 0.72
N ALA A 106 -0.02 8.13 0.17
CA ALA A 106 0.61 7.37 -0.91
C ALA A 106 0.91 8.26 -2.13
N VAL A 107 -0.05 9.05 -2.60
CA VAL A 107 0.14 9.96 -3.74
C VAL A 107 1.24 10.99 -3.44
N SER A 108 1.23 11.62 -2.27
CA SER A 108 2.26 12.58 -1.87
C SER A 108 3.67 11.96 -1.88
N LEU A 109 3.82 10.75 -1.33
CA LEU A 109 5.09 10.01 -1.34
C LEU A 109 5.54 9.65 -2.75
N MET A 110 4.62 9.17 -3.61
CA MET A 110 4.95 8.84 -4.99
C MET A 110 5.35 10.09 -5.80
N LEU A 111 4.73 11.24 -5.54
CA LEU A 111 5.13 12.50 -6.17
C LEU A 111 6.53 12.94 -5.73
N LYS A 112 6.85 12.82 -4.43
CA LYS A 112 8.21 13.11 -3.93
C LYS A 112 9.27 12.21 -4.61
N LEU A 113 8.96 10.93 -4.75
CA LEU A 113 9.84 9.96 -5.44
C LEU A 113 9.97 10.25 -6.94
N VAL A 114 8.87 10.61 -7.63
CA VAL A 114 8.93 10.91 -9.07
C VAL A 114 9.69 12.21 -9.36
N THR A 115 9.88 13.08 -8.38
CA THR A 115 10.72 14.28 -8.53
C THR A 115 12.21 14.03 -8.26
N ASP A 116 12.60 12.95 -7.57
CA ASP A 116 14.01 12.70 -7.22
C ASP A 116 14.81 12.10 -8.40
N PRO A 117 15.92 12.71 -8.85
CA PRO A 117 16.62 12.29 -10.07
C PRO A 117 17.21 10.87 -10.00
N HIS A 118 17.43 10.31 -8.82
CA HIS A 118 18.02 8.99 -8.63
C HIS A 118 16.97 7.86 -8.66
N VAL A 119 15.69 8.21 -8.64
CA VAL A 119 14.59 7.23 -8.60
C VAL A 119 14.17 6.84 -10.03
N PRO A 120 14.17 5.53 -10.37
CA PRO A 120 13.55 5.05 -11.60
C PRO A 120 12.08 5.44 -11.64
N LYS A 121 11.67 6.16 -12.70
CA LYS A 121 10.34 6.77 -12.77
C LYS A 121 9.24 5.77 -13.10
N GLU A 122 9.53 4.76 -13.91
CA GLU A 122 8.52 3.83 -14.41
C GLU A 122 7.75 3.09 -13.30
N PRO A 123 8.39 2.51 -12.26
CA PRO A 123 7.65 1.83 -11.19
C PRO A 123 6.76 2.78 -10.38
N VAL A 124 7.23 4.01 -10.15
CA VAL A 124 6.50 5.05 -9.40
C VAL A 124 5.30 5.55 -10.20
N ILE A 125 5.49 5.80 -11.50
CA ILE A 125 4.41 6.19 -12.42
C ILE A 125 3.37 5.07 -12.54
N TRP A 126 3.80 3.81 -12.64
CA TRP A 126 2.90 2.67 -12.64
C TRP A 126 2.05 2.63 -11.36
N GLN A 127 2.66 2.83 -10.19
CA GLN A 127 1.94 2.89 -8.92
C GLN A 127 0.93 4.03 -8.85
N LEU A 128 1.28 5.23 -9.33
CA LEU A 128 0.37 6.37 -9.43
C LEU A 128 -0.84 6.06 -10.33
N LYS A 129 -0.63 5.40 -11.47
CA LYS A 129 -1.73 4.93 -12.33
C LYS A 129 -2.63 3.94 -11.59
N MET A 130 -2.06 3.02 -10.83
CA MET A 130 -2.85 2.04 -10.06
C MET A 130 -3.66 2.71 -8.93
N LEU A 131 -3.08 3.69 -8.24
CA LEU A 131 -3.80 4.51 -7.25
C LEU A 131 -4.98 5.26 -7.88
N TRP A 132 -4.77 5.85 -9.07
CA TRP A 132 -5.82 6.54 -9.83
C TRP A 132 -6.98 5.59 -10.24
N LEU A 133 -6.64 4.37 -10.67
CA LEU A 133 -7.63 3.36 -11.02
C LEU A 133 -8.39 2.84 -9.79
N ALA A 134 -7.71 2.73 -8.65
CA ALA A 134 -8.32 2.33 -7.38
C ALA A 134 -9.27 3.39 -6.79
N ASP A 135 -9.11 4.68 -7.18
CA ASP A 135 -9.89 5.77 -6.60
C ASP A 135 -11.38 5.75 -6.97
N GLY A 136 -11.79 4.98 -7.98
CA GLY A 136 -13.20 4.84 -8.43
C GLY A 136 -13.79 6.12 -9.05
N ASN A 137 -13.37 7.30 -8.58
CA ASN A 137 -13.68 8.61 -9.11
C ASN A 137 -13.19 8.81 -10.53
N SER A 138 -12.15 8.10 -10.98
CA SER A 138 -11.65 8.24 -12.35
C SER A 138 -12.76 8.09 -13.40
N ARG A 139 -13.73 7.18 -13.20
CA ARG A 139 -14.91 7.07 -14.08
C ARG A 139 -15.86 8.26 -13.98
N GLN A 140 -16.05 8.83 -12.79
CA GLN A 140 -16.89 10.00 -12.57
C GLN A 140 -16.23 11.30 -13.09
N THR A 141 -14.93 11.50 -12.87
CA THR A 141 -14.18 12.67 -13.34
C THR A 141 -14.11 12.72 -14.87
N TYR A 142 -13.92 11.57 -15.54
CA TYR A 142 -14.05 11.50 -17.00
C TYR A 142 -15.49 11.76 -17.46
N ALA A 143 -16.50 11.16 -16.83
CA ALA A 143 -17.90 11.39 -17.18
C ALA A 143 -18.39 12.83 -16.89
N GLN A 144 -17.69 13.55 -16.02
CA GLN A 144 -17.97 14.95 -15.70
C GLN A 144 -17.24 15.89 -16.66
N ALA A 145 -15.94 15.66 -16.92
CA ALA A 145 -15.19 16.39 -17.94
C ALA A 145 -15.77 16.23 -19.36
N HIS A 146 -16.37 15.07 -19.67
CA HIS A 146 -17.05 14.83 -20.94
C HIS A 146 -18.43 15.49 -20.99
N ARG A 147 -19.09 15.70 -19.85
CA ARG A 147 -20.34 16.47 -19.76
C ARG A 147 -20.05 17.96 -19.92
N ASP A 148 -19.05 18.48 -19.24
CA ASP A 148 -18.69 19.90 -19.28
C ASP A 148 -18.25 20.35 -20.68
N ARG A 149 -17.53 19.50 -21.45
CA ARG A 149 -17.25 19.75 -22.88
C ARG A 149 -18.46 19.68 -23.81
N SER A 150 -19.53 19.00 -23.41
CA SER A 150 -20.76 18.88 -24.22
C SER A 150 -21.70 20.08 -24.04
N PHE A 151 -21.45 20.95 -23.05
CA PHE A 151 -22.22 22.18 -22.79
C PHE A 151 -21.53 23.45 -23.32
N GLU A 152 -20.30 23.34 -23.83
CA GLU A 152 -19.54 24.43 -24.47
C GLU A 152 -19.53 24.33 -26.01
N GLY A 153 -20.34 23.44 -26.60
CA GLY A 153 -20.47 23.22 -28.05
C GLY A 153 -21.82 23.65 -28.61
#